data_AF-A0A955PGE1-F1
#
_entry.id   AF-A0A955PGE1-F1
#
_cell.length_a   1.000
_cell.length_b   1.000
_cell.length_c   1.000
_cell.angle_alpha   90.00
_cell.angle_beta   90.00
_cell.angle_gamma   90.00
#
_symmetry.space_group_name_H-M   'P 1'
#
loop_
_entity.id
_entity.type
_entity.pdbx_description
1 polymer ?
#
loop_
_entity_poly.entity_id
_entity_poly.type
_entity_poly.pdbx_seq_one_letter_code
_entity_poly.pdbx_strand_id
1 'polypeptide(L)'
;EMEHRYYVDGELRRAWFGMDLDGDGHMWHLIDYDYKGDFFLSDPYDDNMIYMNKYNPNANKWLPISECPFAFFDLNNDGASDRVARFSAAPISFSETDDPDYANSQKRYQGPYYKELENIGVMNIRYSFDIDNLASDEHPLHYEMGFNLIAAVPYQYEGMEHTQPLRRAPKTTICVPHSKVIEVAESYSADQTGFTWREFEDAAMKIGYHERPEYDRRWEGVFWTWHRRIMQNTGGPVQDWNVRREFMDAPANKREVYYSPVDRRIHLKGATEGWIQVGHLFGEEKLGEIRMFDTNADGYFDRWEYIDQETGAPIRVASVRDAENIDFGNDWDKLAKFYNEEALPESIRLNEELISELEKHLGNEAAEVETEFAPLLAREEMSPDERRYLLDLVREYFY
;
A
#
# COMPACT_ATOMS: atom_id res chain seq x y z
N GLU A 1 20.80 -10.20 13.54
CA GLU A 1 20.58 -10.94 12.26
C GLU A 1 20.12 -12.37 12.54
N MET A 2 19.08 -12.81 11.85
CA MET A 2 18.51 -14.17 11.90
C MET A 2 18.52 -14.81 10.51
N GLU A 3 18.65 -16.13 10.43
CA GLU A 3 18.65 -16.90 9.17
C GLU A 3 17.80 -18.18 9.30
N HIS A 4 16.85 -18.36 8.38
CA HIS A 4 16.06 -19.58 8.22
C HIS A 4 16.33 -20.24 6.88
N ARG A 5 16.95 -21.43 6.88
CA ARG A 5 17.23 -22.19 5.65
C ARG A 5 16.18 -23.26 5.40
N TYR A 6 15.65 -23.28 4.19
CA TYR A 6 14.61 -24.23 3.79
C TYR A 6 15.17 -25.29 2.84
N TYR A 7 14.97 -26.54 3.23
CA TYR A 7 15.35 -27.71 2.44
C TYR A 7 14.09 -28.38 1.89
N VAL A 8 14.08 -28.72 0.61
CA VAL A 8 13.00 -29.47 -0.04
C VAL A 8 13.64 -30.70 -0.66
N ASP A 9 13.13 -31.88 -0.30
CA ASP A 9 13.68 -33.17 -0.71
C ASP A 9 15.18 -33.33 -0.39
N GLY A 10 15.61 -32.77 0.76
CA GLY A 10 17.00 -32.79 1.21
C GLY A 10 17.91 -31.75 0.57
N GLU A 11 17.43 -30.95 -0.38
CA GLU A 11 18.21 -29.93 -1.07
C GLU A 11 17.91 -28.53 -0.54
N LEU A 12 18.96 -27.74 -0.27
CA LEU A 12 18.81 -26.32 0.10
C LEU A 12 18.16 -25.55 -1.06
N ARG A 13 17.02 -24.90 -0.82
CA ARG A 13 16.27 -24.17 -1.86
C ARG A 13 16.37 -22.67 -1.71
N ARG A 14 16.17 -22.16 -0.51
CA ARG A 14 16.07 -20.74 -0.20
C ARG A 14 16.41 -20.50 1.27
N ALA A 15 16.59 -19.25 1.62
CA ALA A 15 16.61 -18.81 3.00
C ALA A 15 15.90 -17.48 3.16
N TRP A 16 15.32 -17.28 4.34
CA TRP A 16 14.92 -15.98 4.85
C TRP A 16 16.01 -15.43 5.75
N PHE A 17 16.23 -14.13 5.68
CA PHE A 17 17.17 -13.39 6.50
C PHE A 17 16.44 -12.22 7.15
N GLY A 18 16.70 -11.98 8.42
CA GLY A 18 16.20 -10.84 9.17
C GLY A 18 17.36 -10.01 9.71
N MET A 19 17.21 -8.69 9.67
CA MET A 19 18.13 -7.70 10.21
C MET A 19 17.37 -6.84 11.21
N ASP A 20 17.71 -7.09 12.47
CA ASP A 20 17.51 -6.23 13.65
C ASP A 20 18.43 -5.01 13.50
N LEU A 21 17.85 -3.84 13.20
CA LEU A 21 18.58 -2.61 12.93
C LEU A 21 18.42 -1.57 14.04
N ASP A 22 17.34 -1.67 14.82
CA ASP A 22 17.06 -0.92 16.05
C ASP A 22 17.80 -1.48 17.29
N GLY A 23 18.22 -2.75 17.25
CA GLY A 23 19.12 -3.35 18.23
C GLY A 23 18.42 -3.91 19.47
N ASP A 24 17.12 -4.13 19.41
CA ASP A 24 16.31 -4.58 20.54
C ASP A 24 16.38 -6.12 20.74
N GLY A 25 16.89 -6.85 19.74
CA GLY A 25 17.03 -8.30 19.74
C GLY A 25 15.74 -9.06 19.40
N HIS A 26 14.66 -8.35 19.10
CA HIS A 26 13.43 -8.87 18.51
C HIS A 26 13.59 -8.87 16.99
N MET A 27 13.00 -9.88 16.33
CA MET A 27 13.06 -9.98 14.87
C MET A 27 11.87 -10.78 14.40
N TRP A 28 11.85 -12.08 14.69
CA TRP A 28 10.89 -13.02 14.12
C TRP A 28 10.22 -13.82 15.23
N HIS A 29 8.90 -13.84 15.21
CA HIS A 29 8.13 -14.82 15.97
C HIS A 29 8.05 -16.14 15.20
N LEU A 30 8.50 -17.20 15.86
CA LEU A 30 8.66 -18.53 15.25
C LEU A 30 7.79 -19.55 15.95
N ILE A 31 7.09 -20.36 15.15
CA ILE A 31 6.35 -21.53 15.63
C ILE A 31 6.94 -22.76 14.94
N ASP A 32 7.35 -23.75 15.73
CA ASP A 32 8.04 -24.96 15.24
C ASP A 32 9.28 -24.65 14.38
N TYR A 33 10.04 -23.63 14.78
CA TYR A 33 11.22 -23.11 14.08
C TYR A 33 10.94 -22.53 12.68
N ASP A 34 9.68 -22.23 12.38
CA ASP A 34 9.22 -21.72 11.10
C ASP A 34 8.48 -20.38 11.24
N TYR A 35 8.54 -19.58 10.19
CA TYR A 35 7.79 -18.34 10.07
C TYR A 35 6.39 -18.63 9.52
N LYS A 36 5.36 -18.19 10.24
CA LYS A 36 3.95 -18.49 9.92
C LYS A 36 3.22 -17.43 9.10
N GLY A 37 3.89 -16.35 8.69
CA GLY A 37 3.30 -15.33 7.82
C GLY A 37 2.60 -14.18 8.54
N ASP A 38 2.33 -14.32 9.84
CA ASP A 38 1.83 -13.22 10.68
C ASP A 38 3.02 -12.44 11.24
N PHE A 39 3.36 -11.34 10.58
CA PHE A 39 4.50 -10.51 10.96
C PHE A 39 4.14 -9.48 12.03
N PHE A 40 2.87 -9.31 12.41
CA PHE A 40 2.51 -8.49 13.58
C PHE A 40 3.06 -9.07 14.88
N LEU A 41 3.23 -10.39 14.96
CA LEU A 41 3.86 -11.05 16.10
C LEU A 41 5.39 -10.94 16.09
N SER A 42 5.96 -10.54 14.96
CA SER A 42 7.39 -10.30 14.77
C SER A 42 7.71 -8.84 15.11
N ASP A 43 8.73 -8.27 14.48
CA ASP A 43 9.14 -6.89 14.74
C ASP A 43 9.15 -6.01 13.46
N PRO A 44 7.97 -5.59 12.98
CA PRO A 44 7.82 -4.61 11.90
C PRO A 44 7.69 -3.15 12.35
N TYR A 45 7.91 -2.84 13.63
CA TYR A 45 7.48 -1.58 14.22
C TYR A 45 8.53 -0.48 14.11
N ASP A 46 9.81 -0.80 14.29
CA ASP A 46 10.92 0.16 14.15
C ASP A 46 11.69 -0.09 12.82
N ASP A 47 12.92 0.41 12.73
CA ASP A 47 13.89 0.10 11.70
C ASP A 47 14.20 -1.41 11.68
N ASN A 48 13.58 -2.10 10.73
CA ASN A 48 13.73 -3.54 10.57
C ASN A 48 13.76 -3.94 9.09
N MET A 49 14.40 -5.06 8.78
CA MET A 49 14.45 -5.54 7.40
C MET A 49 14.47 -7.06 7.31
N ILE A 50 13.66 -7.60 6.39
CA ILE A 50 13.67 -9.01 6.03
C ILE A 50 13.84 -9.20 4.53
N TYR A 51 14.44 -10.30 4.13
CA TYR A 51 14.58 -10.62 2.71
C TYR A 51 14.78 -12.11 2.47
N MET A 52 14.37 -12.57 1.29
CA MET A 52 14.55 -13.92 0.85
C MET A 52 15.66 -14.01 -0.22
N ASN A 53 16.51 -15.02 -0.11
CA ASN A 53 17.39 -15.40 -1.22
C ASN A 53 17.17 -16.85 -1.65
N LYS A 54 17.34 -17.08 -2.95
CA LYS A 54 17.35 -18.39 -3.60
C LYS A 54 18.78 -18.95 -3.62
N TYR A 55 18.92 -20.24 -3.33
CA TYR A 55 20.23 -20.90 -3.42
C TYR A 55 20.53 -21.33 -4.87
N ASN A 56 21.71 -20.95 -5.38
CA ASN A 56 22.27 -21.49 -6.62
C ASN A 56 23.31 -22.58 -6.27
N PRO A 57 23.00 -23.87 -6.51
CA PRO A 57 23.89 -24.97 -6.18
C PRO A 57 25.12 -25.05 -7.10
N ASN A 58 25.04 -24.54 -8.33
CA ASN A 58 26.13 -24.63 -9.30
C ASN A 58 27.26 -23.66 -8.99
N ALA A 59 26.91 -22.47 -8.49
CA ALA A 59 27.86 -21.42 -8.13
C ALA A 59 28.09 -21.29 -6.62
N ASN A 60 27.38 -22.10 -5.81
CA ASN A 60 27.40 -22.05 -4.35
C ASN A 60 27.21 -20.62 -3.81
N LYS A 61 26.16 -19.95 -4.26
CA LYS A 61 25.85 -18.55 -3.90
C LYS A 61 24.35 -18.32 -3.67
N TRP A 62 24.04 -17.21 -3.02
CA TRP A 62 22.69 -16.70 -2.86
C TRP A 62 22.33 -15.76 -4.03
N LEU A 63 21.05 -15.70 -4.37
CA LEU A 63 20.46 -14.83 -5.39
C LEU A 63 19.20 -14.16 -4.80
N PRO A 64 18.90 -12.89 -5.11
CA PRO A 64 17.68 -12.25 -4.63
C PRO A 64 16.44 -12.93 -5.24
N ILE A 65 15.35 -13.04 -4.48
CA ILE A 65 14.08 -13.64 -4.94
C ILE A 65 12.94 -13.19 -4.03
N SER A 66 11.68 -13.22 -4.51
CA SER A 66 10.51 -12.95 -3.65
C SER A 66 10.59 -11.54 -3.06
N GLU A 67 10.44 -11.38 -1.75
CA GLU A 67 10.67 -10.15 -0.99
C GLU A 67 12.18 -9.94 -0.81
N CYS A 68 12.77 -8.93 -1.45
CA CYS A 68 14.20 -8.66 -1.30
C CYS A 68 14.52 -7.17 -1.58
N PRO A 69 14.39 -6.26 -0.59
CA PRO A 69 13.90 -6.49 0.78
C PRO A 69 12.39 -6.25 0.98
N PHE A 70 11.93 -6.61 2.17
CA PHE A 70 10.85 -5.95 2.90
C PHE A 70 11.49 -5.13 4.03
N ALA A 71 11.31 -3.82 4.07
CA ALA A 71 11.98 -2.92 5.01
C ALA A 71 10.99 -1.96 5.65
N PHE A 72 11.13 -1.78 6.96
CA PHE A 72 10.35 -0.91 7.83
C PHE A 72 11.23 0.24 8.29
N PHE A 73 10.65 1.42 8.45
CA PHE A 73 11.35 2.63 8.83
C PHE A 73 10.59 3.35 9.93
N ASP A 74 11.30 3.67 11.02
CA ASP A 74 10.89 4.67 12.00
C ASP A 74 11.76 5.92 11.79
N LEU A 75 11.20 6.89 11.08
CA LEU A 75 11.87 8.13 10.69
C LEU A 75 11.82 9.17 11.81
N ASN A 76 10.85 9.05 12.71
CA ASN A 76 10.58 10.03 13.75
C ASN A 76 11.15 9.61 15.14
N ASN A 77 11.56 8.34 15.29
CA ASN A 77 12.09 7.67 16.48
C ASN A 77 11.07 7.53 17.63
N ASP A 78 9.81 7.23 17.33
CA ASP A 78 8.76 6.95 18.31
C ASP A 78 8.50 5.45 18.54
N GLY A 79 9.21 4.57 17.84
CA GLY A 79 9.07 3.12 17.88
C GLY A 79 7.97 2.57 16.97
N ALA A 80 7.37 3.40 16.11
CA ALA A 80 6.37 3.00 15.14
C ALA A 80 6.84 3.28 13.70
N SER A 81 6.38 2.43 12.77
CA SER A 81 6.90 2.47 11.41
C SER A 81 6.14 3.50 10.60
N ASP A 82 6.80 4.60 10.25
CA ASP A 82 6.27 5.65 9.36
C ASP A 82 6.17 5.18 7.91
N ARG A 83 7.10 4.30 7.48
CA ARG A 83 7.15 3.84 6.08
C ARG A 83 7.53 2.38 5.97
N VAL A 84 7.02 1.76 4.91
CA VAL A 84 7.34 0.38 4.59
C VAL A 84 7.52 0.17 3.09
N ALA A 85 8.56 -0.55 2.71
CA ALA A 85 8.87 -0.83 1.32
C ALA A 85 9.16 -2.31 1.08
N ARG A 86 8.50 -2.88 0.05
CA ARG A 86 8.72 -4.24 -0.44
C ARG A 86 9.20 -4.22 -1.87
N PHE A 87 10.32 -4.86 -2.14
CA PHE A 87 10.87 -5.04 -3.48
C PHE A 87 10.64 -6.48 -3.91
N SER A 88 9.92 -6.66 -5.02
CA SER A 88 9.67 -7.97 -5.62
C SER A 88 10.82 -8.34 -6.56
N ALA A 89 11.63 -9.30 -6.15
CA ALA A 89 12.72 -9.84 -6.95
C ALA A 89 12.28 -11.10 -7.73
N ALA A 90 12.38 -11.04 -9.06
CA ALA A 90 12.04 -12.14 -9.95
C ALA A 90 12.92 -12.17 -11.20
N PRO A 91 13.02 -13.29 -11.93
CA PRO A 91 13.69 -13.30 -13.23
C PRO A 91 13.09 -12.25 -14.15
N ILE A 92 13.92 -11.42 -14.78
CA ILE A 92 13.45 -10.39 -15.72
C ILE A 92 12.62 -10.99 -16.87
N SER A 93 12.88 -12.25 -17.20
CA SER A 93 12.18 -12.99 -18.25
C SER A 93 10.88 -13.66 -17.80
N PHE A 94 10.37 -13.39 -16.59
CA PHE A 94 9.12 -14.00 -16.15
C PHE A 94 7.93 -13.48 -16.98
N SER A 95 6.89 -14.30 -17.10
CA SER A 95 5.69 -13.94 -17.86
C SER A 95 4.72 -13.19 -16.94
N GLU A 96 4.56 -11.89 -17.18
CA GLU A 96 3.58 -11.06 -16.45
C GLU A 96 2.13 -11.49 -16.72
N THR A 97 1.87 -12.18 -17.83
CA THR A 97 0.53 -12.67 -18.19
C THR A 97 0.23 -14.05 -17.64
N ASP A 98 1.20 -14.98 -17.70
CA ASP A 98 1.00 -16.37 -17.28
C ASP A 98 1.31 -16.59 -15.79
N ASP A 99 2.12 -15.72 -15.21
CA ASP A 99 2.56 -15.76 -13.83
C ASP A 99 2.67 -14.35 -13.24
N PRO A 100 1.57 -13.59 -13.20
CA PRO A 100 1.55 -12.19 -12.76
C PRO A 100 2.04 -12.03 -11.32
N ASP A 101 2.09 -13.09 -10.52
CA ASP A 101 2.43 -13.03 -9.10
C ASP A 101 3.64 -13.90 -8.75
N TYR A 102 4.60 -14.00 -9.69
CA TYR A 102 5.80 -14.84 -9.58
C TYR A 102 6.49 -14.71 -8.22
N ALA A 103 6.72 -13.49 -7.74
CA ALA A 103 7.48 -13.21 -6.52
C ALA A 103 6.78 -13.81 -5.29
N ASN A 104 5.46 -13.83 -5.25
CA ASN A 104 4.68 -14.38 -4.13
C ASN A 104 4.43 -15.89 -4.25
N SER A 105 4.84 -16.51 -5.37
CA SER A 105 4.54 -17.92 -5.64
C SER A 105 5.47 -18.87 -4.88
N GLN A 106 4.91 -19.53 -3.85
CA GLN A 106 5.64 -20.53 -3.05
C GLN A 106 6.27 -21.63 -3.89
N LYS A 107 5.57 -22.08 -4.94
CA LYS A 107 6.07 -23.07 -5.89
C LYS A 107 7.35 -22.60 -6.59
N ARG A 108 7.49 -21.29 -6.88
CA ARG A 108 8.67 -20.73 -7.56
C ARG A 108 9.86 -20.68 -6.63
N TYR A 109 9.74 -20.03 -5.49
CA TYR A 109 10.88 -19.88 -4.59
C TYR A 109 11.23 -21.16 -3.82
N GLN A 110 10.34 -22.15 -3.71
CA GLN A 110 10.66 -23.50 -3.22
C GLN A 110 11.11 -24.47 -4.31
N GLY A 111 10.80 -24.19 -5.58
CA GLY A 111 11.18 -25.04 -6.72
C GLY A 111 12.69 -25.20 -6.91
N PRO A 112 13.13 -26.08 -7.82
CA PRO A 112 14.56 -26.23 -8.12
C PRO A 112 15.15 -24.94 -8.70
N TYR A 113 16.48 -24.82 -8.61
CA TYR A 113 17.19 -23.78 -9.33
C TYR A 113 17.10 -24.00 -10.84
N TYR A 114 17.02 -22.91 -11.60
CA TYR A 114 17.00 -22.87 -13.06
C TYR A 114 17.69 -21.59 -13.54
N LYS A 115 18.15 -21.58 -14.80
CA LYS A 115 19.18 -20.64 -15.29
C LYS A 115 18.71 -19.18 -15.30
N GLU A 116 17.43 -18.95 -15.53
CA GLU A 116 16.81 -17.64 -15.62
C GLU A 116 16.92 -16.85 -14.30
N LEU A 117 17.11 -17.55 -13.17
CA LEU A 117 17.43 -16.93 -11.87
C LEU A 117 18.81 -16.25 -11.84
N GLU A 118 19.66 -16.41 -12.85
CA GLU A 118 20.90 -15.64 -12.96
C GLU A 118 20.67 -14.19 -13.38
N ASN A 119 19.48 -13.88 -13.91
CA ASN A 119 19.10 -12.54 -14.37
C ASN A 119 17.85 -12.06 -13.62
N ILE A 120 18.03 -11.69 -12.36
CA ILE A 120 16.97 -11.17 -11.49
C ILE A 120 16.87 -9.65 -11.66
N GLY A 121 15.64 -9.16 -11.69
CA GLY A 121 15.32 -7.74 -11.57
C GLY A 121 14.45 -7.47 -10.35
N VAL A 122 14.38 -6.21 -9.96
CA VAL A 122 13.26 -5.66 -9.21
C VAL A 122 12.14 -5.47 -10.22
N MET A 123 11.04 -6.19 -10.01
CA MET A 123 9.89 -6.20 -10.92
C MET A 123 8.73 -5.33 -10.40
N ASN A 124 8.72 -5.10 -9.09
CA ASN A 124 7.74 -4.27 -8.42
C ASN A 124 8.34 -3.70 -7.14
N ILE A 125 8.01 -2.45 -6.83
CA ILE A 125 8.21 -1.87 -5.50
C ILE A 125 6.85 -1.46 -4.96
N ARG A 126 6.46 -2.01 -3.80
CA ARG A 126 5.38 -1.46 -2.99
C ARG A 126 5.99 -0.53 -1.95
N TYR A 127 5.46 0.67 -1.82
CA TYR A 127 5.99 1.66 -0.90
C TYR A 127 4.85 2.42 -0.22
N SER A 128 4.67 2.21 1.08
CA SER A 128 3.53 2.73 1.86
C SER A 128 3.98 3.66 2.98
N PHE A 129 3.06 4.52 3.40
CA PHE A 129 3.29 5.65 4.29
C PHE A 129 2.19 5.73 5.34
N ASP A 130 2.59 6.00 6.57
CA ASP A 130 1.79 6.69 7.57
C ASP A 130 1.89 8.19 7.25
N ILE A 131 0.78 8.81 6.87
CA ILE A 131 0.75 10.23 6.51
C ILE A 131 -0.02 11.06 7.53
N ASP A 132 -0.86 10.43 8.35
CA ASP A 132 -1.60 11.09 9.42
C ASP A 132 -0.91 11.00 10.79
N ASN A 133 0.25 10.33 10.85
CA ASN A 133 1.09 10.12 12.02
C ASN A 133 0.30 9.45 13.16
N LEU A 134 -0.56 8.50 12.81
CA LEU A 134 -1.33 7.73 13.78
C LEU A 134 -0.69 6.38 14.08
N ALA A 135 0.39 5.96 13.42
CA ALA A 135 1.06 4.71 13.79
C ALA A 135 1.55 4.77 15.24
N SER A 136 1.12 3.81 16.06
CA SER A 136 1.48 3.70 17.47
C SER A 136 1.23 2.29 17.99
N ASP A 137 1.50 2.04 19.28
CA ASP A 137 1.06 0.81 19.96
C ASP A 137 -0.46 0.62 19.91
N GLU A 138 -1.23 1.72 19.96
CA GLU A 138 -2.68 1.70 19.83
C GLU A 138 -3.15 1.49 18.39
N HIS A 139 -2.34 1.87 17.41
CA HIS A 139 -2.65 1.84 15.98
C HIS A 139 -1.47 1.24 15.21
N PRO A 140 -1.12 -0.04 15.42
CA PRO A 140 0.09 -0.62 14.88
C PRO A 140 0.06 -0.63 13.35
N LEU A 141 1.13 -0.12 12.73
CA LEU A 141 1.35 -0.17 11.27
C LEU A 141 0.21 0.52 10.50
N HIS A 142 -0.14 1.74 10.95
CA HIS A 142 -1.17 2.61 10.40
C HIS A 142 -0.69 3.27 9.09
N TYR A 143 -0.77 2.55 7.98
CA TYR A 143 -0.43 3.11 6.66
C TYR A 143 -1.70 3.47 5.86
N GLU A 144 -1.82 4.72 5.39
CA GLU A 144 -3.02 5.23 4.68
C GLU A 144 -2.84 5.05 3.19
N MET A 145 -1.62 5.29 2.71
CA MET A 145 -1.35 5.35 1.28
C MET A 145 -0.15 4.50 0.88
N GLY A 146 -0.11 4.14 -0.40
CA GLY A 146 1.05 3.50 -0.98
C GLY A 146 1.11 3.54 -2.49
N PHE A 147 2.33 3.43 -3.00
CA PHE A 147 2.63 3.28 -4.42
C PHE A 147 2.92 1.80 -4.74
N ASN A 148 2.40 1.37 -5.88
CA ASN A 148 2.74 0.12 -6.53
C ASN A 148 3.47 0.46 -7.84
N LEU A 149 4.78 0.27 -7.85
CA LEU A 149 5.68 0.73 -8.90
C LEU A 149 6.12 -0.47 -9.72
N ILE A 150 5.94 -0.42 -11.04
CA ILE A 150 6.23 -1.55 -11.93
C ILE A 150 7.33 -1.18 -12.89
N ALA A 151 8.35 -2.03 -13.01
CA ALA A 151 9.33 -1.97 -14.08
C ALA A 151 10.11 -3.29 -14.13
N ALA A 152 11.13 -3.39 -14.98
CA ALA A 152 12.02 -4.53 -15.09
C ALA A 152 13.50 -4.13 -14.88
N VAL A 153 13.82 -3.60 -13.69
CA VAL A 153 15.18 -3.06 -13.43
C VAL A 153 16.11 -4.16 -12.93
N PRO A 154 17.28 -4.40 -13.54
CA PRO A 154 18.24 -5.37 -13.04
C PRO A 154 18.58 -5.16 -11.57
N TYR A 155 18.65 -6.25 -10.81
CA TYR A 155 18.97 -6.20 -9.38
C TYR A 155 20.46 -5.93 -9.18
N GLN A 156 20.86 -4.66 -9.33
CA GLN A 156 22.23 -4.18 -9.29
C GLN A 156 22.30 -2.89 -8.48
N TYR A 157 22.54 -3.04 -7.17
CA TYR A 157 22.60 -1.92 -6.23
C TYR A 157 23.94 -1.88 -5.52
N GLU A 158 24.41 -0.67 -5.23
CA GLU A 158 25.61 -0.47 -4.42
C GLU A 158 25.40 -1.05 -3.03
N GLY A 159 26.40 -1.79 -2.53
CA GLY A 159 26.34 -2.40 -1.20
C GLY A 159 25.41 -3.62 -1.09
N MET A 160 24.85 -4.13 -2.19
CA MET A 160 23.87 -5.21 -2.11
C MET A 160 24.41 -6.56 -1.60
N GLU A 161 25.74 -6.75 -1.61
CA GLU A 161 26.37 -7.95 -1.08
C GLU A 161 26.59 -7.82 0.43
N HIS A 162 25.83 -8.58 1.23
CA HIS A 162 25.96 -8.60 2.68
C HIS A 162 26.66 -9.87 3.17
N THR A 163 27.88 -9.72 3.69
CA THR A 163 28.70 -10.84 4.17
C THR A 163 28.72 -10.92 5.69
N GLN A 164 28.26 -12.04 6.24
CA GLN A 164 28.29 -12.32 7.67
C GLN A 164 29.27 -13.48 7.98
N PRO A 165 30.44 -13.22 8.60
CA PRO A 165 31.44 -14.26 8.89
C PRO A 165 30.94 -15.45 9.71
N LEU A 166 29.93 -15.23 10.56
CA LEU A 166 29.34 -16.27 11.41
C LEU A 166 28.30 -17.14 10.69
N ARG A 167 27.84 -16.73 9.50
CA ARG A 167 26.88 -17.48 8.69
C ARG A 167 27.50 -18.77 8.17
N ARG A 168 26.68 -19.81 8.01
CA ARG A 168 27.10 -21.02 7.26
C ARG A 168 27.29 -20.66 5.79
N ALA A 169 28.17 -21.36 5.07
CA ALA A 169 28.34 -21.10 3.64
C ALA A 169 27.03 -21.39 2.84
N PRO A 170 26.72 -20.63 1.78
CA PRO A 170 27.37 -19.39 1.36
C PRO A 170 27.14 -18.25 2.35
N LYS A 171 28.20 -17.47 2.61
CA LYS A 171 28.21 -16.44 3.66
C LYS A 171 27.78 -15.05 3.19
N THR A 172 27.63 -14.86 1.89
CA THR A 172 27.28 -13.57 1.28
C THR A 172 25.88 -13.68 0.70
N THR A 173 24.96 -12.87 1.22
CA THR A 173 23.59 -12.70 0.73
C THR A 173 23.51 -11.48 -0.18
N ILE A 174 22.43 -11.40 -0.95
CA ILE A 174 22.17 -10.29 -1.88
C ILE A 174 20.88 -9.60 -1.45
N CYS A 175 20.94 -8.30 -1.14
CA CYS A 175 19.78 -7.50 -0.77
C CYS A 175 20.10 -6.01 -0.91
N VAL A 176 19.16 -5.17 -1.36
CA VAL A 176 19.31 -3.71 -1.26
C VAL A 176 19.52 -3.35 0.22
N PRO A 177 20.54 -2.55 0.57
CA PRO A 177 20.74 -2.10 1.95
C PRO A 177 19.55 -1.29 2.45
N HIS A 178 19.13 -1.48 3.70
CA HIS A 178 18.02 -0.73 4.33
C HIS A 178 18.16 0.78 4.14
N SER A 179 19.36 1.32 4.40
CA SER A 179 19.71 2.73 4.22
C SER A 179 19.59 3.29 2.79
N LYS A 180 19.38 2.41 1.79
CA LYS A 180 19.19 2.77 0.37
C LYS A 180 17.78 2.53 -0.14
N VAL A 181 16.94 1.81 0.60
CA VAL A 181 15.62 1.39 0.12
C VAL A 181 14.72 2.59 -0.19
N ILE A 182 14.66 3.59 0.69
CA ILE A 182 13.87 4.82 0.45
C ILE A 182 14.38 5.53 -0.82
N GLU A 183 15.68 5.80 -0.91
CA GLU A 183 16.29 6.44 -2.09
C GLU A 183 15.93 5.71 -3.38
N VAL A 184 16.01 4.37 -3.37
CA VAL A 184 15.66 3.55 -4.54
C VAL A 184 14.17 3.62 -4.85
N ALA A 185 13.27 3.52 -3.86
CA ALA A 185 11.82 3.57 -4.08
C ALA A 185 11.38 4.92 -4.67
N GLU A 186 11.93 6.02 -4.16
CA GLU A 186 11.65 7.40 -4.59
C GLU A 186 12.12 7.68 -6.02
N SER A 187 13.26 7.09 -6.41
CA SER A 187 13.90 7.32 -7.71
C SER A 187 13.69 6.20 -8.74
N TYR A 188 12.95 5.15 -8.36
CA TYR A 188 12.73 3.97 -9.20
C TYR A 188 12.14 4.38 -10.55
N SER A 189 12.72 3.92 -11.66
CA SER A 189 12.17 4.26 -12.98
C SER A 189 11.02 3.32 -13.30
N ALA A 190 9.84 3.63 -12.76
CA ALA A 190 8.63 2.84 -12.96
C ALA A 190 8.09 3.08 -14.37
N ASP A 191 7.74 2.02 -15.08
CA ASP A 191 7.00 2.05 -16.35
C ASP A 191 5.51 2.34 -16.11
N GLN A 192 4.98 1.90 -14.96
CA GLN A 192 3.61 2.15 -14.50
C GLN A 192 3.60 2.41 -13.00
N THR A 193 2.70 3.30 -12.56
CA THR A 193 2.49 3.59 -11.13
C THR A 193 1.02 3.42 -10.79
N GLY A 194 0.75 2.59 -9.79
CA GLY A 194 -0.51 2.56 -9.07
C GLY A 194 -0.35 3.33 -7.77
N PHE A 195 -1.27 4.22 -7.48
CA PHE A 195 -1.37 4.88 -6.18
C PHE A 195 -2.62 4.38 -5.48
N THR A 196 -2.50 4.08 -4.18
CA THR A 196 -3.59 3.55 -3.37
C THR A 196 -3.74 4.38 -2.11
N TRP A 197 -4.97 4.69 -1.73
CA TRP A 197 -5.33 5.29 -0.44
C TRP A 197 -6.43 4.44 0.20
N ARG A 198 -6.22 3.97 1.43
CA ARG A 198 -7.23 3.27 2.22
C ARG A 198 -8.12 4.30 2.89
N GLU A 199 -9.34 4.48 2.39
CA GLU A 199 -10.26 5.50 2.89
C GLU A 199 -11.07 5.00 4.11
N PHE A 200 -11.36 3.70 4.17
CA PHE A 200 -12.07 3.05 5.28
C PHE A 200 -11.82 1.54 5.30
N GLU A 201 -12.31 0.83 6.32
CA GLU A 201 -12.32 -0.65 6.38
C GLU A 201 -13.38 -1.28 5.46
N ASP A 202 -13.27 -2.59 5.22
CA ASP A 202 -14.30 -3.43 4.60
C ASP A 202 -14.81 -4.42 5.66
N ALA A 203 -16.04 -4.20 6.15
CA ALA A 203 -16.61 -5.00 7.23
C ALA A 203 -16.86 -6.48 6.85
N ALA A 204 -16.83 -6.82 5.55
CA ALA A 204 -16.94 -8.20 5.08
C ALA A 204 -15.59 -8.94 5.06
N MET A 205 -14.48 -8.24 5.36
CA MET A 205 -13.12 -8.79 5.30
C MET A 205 -12.38 -8.63 6.63
N LYS A 206 -11.42 -9.55 6.84
CA LYS A 206 -10.44 -9.51 7.93
C LYS A 206 -9.09 -9.91 7.36
N ILE A 207 -8.29 -8.93 6.99
CA ILE A 207 -6.95 -9.05 6.43
C ILE A 207 -5.86 -8.48 7.35
N GLY A 208 -6.24 -7.82 8.45
CA GLY A 208 -5.32 -7.17 9.40
C GLY A 208 -4.96 -7.95 10.66
N TYR A 209 -4.57 -7.20 11.70
CA TYR A 209 -4.06 -7.73 12.97
C TYR A 209 -5.14 -8.52 13.73
N HIS A 210 -4.87 -9.80 14.04
CA HIS A 210 -5.90 -10.70 14.55
C HIS A 210 -6.42 -10.35 15.95
N GLU A 211 -5.65 -9.62 16.77
CA GLU A 211 -6.08 -9.14 18.08
C GLU A 211 -6.97 -7.89 18.00
N ARG A 212 -6.92 -7.17 16.87
CA ARG A 212 -7.82 -6.07 16.53
C ARG A 212 -8.50 -6.34 15.19
N PRO A 213 -9.38 -7.35 15.11
CA PRO A 213 -10.01 -7.75 13.85
C PRO A 213 -10.92 -6.67 13.24
N GLU A 214 -11.28 -5.65 14.00
CA GLU A 214 -11.93 -4.42 13.55
C GLU A 214 -10.96 -3.48 12.83
N TYR A 215 -9.68 -3.51 13.19
CA TYR A 215 -8.65 -2.66 12.62
C TYR A 215 -8.01 -3.37 11.41
N ASP A 216 -8.70 -3.28 10.28
CA ASP A 216 -8.35 -4.01 9.06
C ASP A 216 -7.18 -3.36 8.29
N ARG A 217 -5.99 -3.38 8.90
CA ARG A 217 -4.74 -2.85 8.34
C ARG A 217 -3.68 -3.93 8.27
N ARG A 218 -2.82 -3.86 7.25
CA ARG A 218 -1.77 -4.87 7.02
C ARG A 218 -0.41 -4.31 7.38
N TRP A 219 0.40 -5.15 8.04
CA TRP A 219 1.82 -4.88 8.28
C TRP A 219 2.59 -4.63 6.98
N GLU A 220 2.07 -5.13 5.85
CA GLU A 220 2.72 -5.01 4.55
C GLU A 220 2.46 -3.69 3.81
N GLY A 221 1.79 -2.74 4.45
CA GLY A 221 1.34 -1.49 3.84
C GLY A 221 0.05 -1.65 3.03
N VAL A 222 -0.20 -0.70 2.13
CA VAL A 222 -1.45 -0.60 1.36
C VAL A 222 -1.30 -1.24 -0.02
N PHE A 223 -2.22 -2.13 -0.39
CA PHE A 223 -2.10 -2.99 -1.56
C PHE A 223 -2.85 -2.44 -2.79
N TRP A 224 -2.21 -2.60 -3.95
CA TRP A 224 -2.89 -2.57 -5.24
C TRP A 224 -3.78 -3.81 -5.45
N THR A 225 -4.64 -3.85 -6.48
CA THR A 225 -5.46 -5.03 -6.83
C THR A 225 -5.46 -5.33 -8.32
N TRP A 226 -5.78 -6.57 -8.71
CA TRP A 226 -5.73 -7.00 -10.10
C TRP A 226 -7.02 -6.74 -10.91
N HIS A 227 -8.10 -6.31 -10.25
CA HIS A 227 -9.45 -6.39 -10.83
C HIS A 227 -9.69 -5.42 -12.00
N ARG A 228 -9.11 -4.21 -11.96
CA ARG A 228 -9.26 -3.21 -13.04
C ARG A 228 -8.01 -3.04 -13.88
N ARG A 229 -6.85 -2.96 -13.23
CA ARG A 229 -5.54 -2.84 -13.87
C ARG A 229 -4.62 -3.87 -13.25
N ILE A 230 -4.23 -4.85 -14.06
CA ILE A 230 -3.29 -5.87 -13.62
C ILE A 230 -1.92 -5.21 -13.49
N MET A 231 -1.39 -5.22 -12.27
CA MET A 231 0.00 -4.89 -11.96
C MET A 231 0.60 -6.10 -11.26
N GLN A 232 1.74 -6.56 -11.75
CA GLN A 232 2.39 -7.79 -11.34
C GLN A 232 2.97 -7.71 -9.91
N ASN A 233 3.12 -8.87 -9.29
CA ASN A 233 3.72 -9.10 -7.98
C ASN A 233 3.07 -8.30 -6.84
N THR A 234 1.84 -7.86 -7.03
CA THR A 234 1.08 -7.12 -6.02
C THR A 234 0.68 -7.98 -4.81
N GLY A 235 0.66 -9.32 -4.90
CA GLY A 235 0.32 -10.20 -3.78
C GLY A 235 -1.12 -10.06 -3.26
N GLY A 236 -1.42 -10.66 -2.09
CA GLY A 236 -2.73 -10.59 -1.45
C GLY A 236 -2.72 -11.15 -0.01
N PRO A 237 -3.88 -11.29 0.67
CA PRO A 237 -5.21 -10.80 0.29
C PRO A 237 -5.29 -9.26 0.20
N VAL A 238 -6.30 -8.76 -0.51
CA VAL A 238 -6.46 -7.32 -0.79
C VAL A 238 -7.89 -6.87 -0.48
N GLN A 239 -8.04 -5.65 0.02
CA GLN A 239 -9.33 -5.01 0.25
C GLN A 239 -9.75 -4.27 -1.02
N ASP A 240 -10.89 -4.62 -1.63
CA ASP A 240 -11.36 -3.93 -2.84
C ASP A 240 -12.16 -2.65 -2.52
N TRP A 241 -13.04 -2.73 -1.53
CA TRP A 241 -14.01 -1.68 -1.15
C TRP A 241 -13.38 -0.62 -0.25
N ASN A 242 -13.83 0.62 -0.39
CA ASN A 242 -13.37 1.79 0.37
C ASN A 242 -11.85 2.03 0.29
N VAL A 243 -11.26 1.63 -0.83
CA VAL A 243 -9.86 1.88 -1.17
C VAL A 243 -9.82 2.60 -2.50
N ARG A 244 -9.27 3.82 -2.48
CA ARG A 244 -9.04 4.62 -3.69
C ARG A 244 -7.82 4.12 -4.42
N ARG A 245 -7.93 4.01 -5.74
CA ARG A 245 -6.85 3.58 -6.62
C ARG A 245 -6.74 4.51 -7.80
N GLU A 246 -5.51 4.84 -8.17
CA GLU A 246 -5.22 5.75 -9.27
C GLU A 246 -4.09 5.17 -10.10
N PHE A 247 -4.25 5.23 -11.41
CA PHE A 247 -3.36 4.56 -12.34
C PHE A 247 -2.72 5.56 -13.28
N MET A 248 -1.40 5.49 -13.35
CA MET A 248 -0.58 6.18 -14.34
C MET A 248 0.12 5.14 -15.21
N ASP A 249 -0.18 5.16 -16.51
CA ASP A 249 0.38 4.27 -17.53
C ASP A 249 1.62 4.86 -18.22
N ALA A 250 2.18 5.93 -17.66
CA ALA A 250 3.35 6.62 -18.15
C ALA A 250 4.58 6.36 -17.26
N PRO A 251 5.78 6.24 -17.85
CA PRO A 251 7.00 6.08 -17.07
C PRO A 251 7.31 7.30 -16.19
N ALA A 252 7.69 7.05 -14.94
CA ALA A 252 8.12 8.09 -14.00
C ALA A 252 9.19 7.59 -13.03
N ASN A 253 10.17 8.47 -12.79
CA ASN A 253 11.23 8.27 -11.78
C ASN A 253 11.03 9.12 -10.52
N LYS A 254 9.80 9.59 -10.31
CA LYS A 254 9.38 10.37 -9.14
C LYS A 254 7.99 9.94 -8.71
N ARG A 255 7.69 10.18 -7.44
CA ARG A 255 6.36 10.02 -6.85
C ARG A 255 5.83 11.40 -6.53
N GLU A 256 4.98 11.90 -7.42
CA GLU A 256 4.46 13.26 -7.30
C GLU A 256 2.96 13.19 -6.99
N VAL A 257 2.55 13.90 -5.95
CA VAL A 257 1.14 14.02 -5.57
C VAL A 257 0.69 15.47 -5.49
N TYR A 258 -0.61 15.67 -5.60
CA TYR A 258 -1.25 16.99 -5.47
C TYR A 258 -2.53 16.89 -4.64
N TYR A 259 -2.90 17.97 -3.96
CA TYR A 259 -4.22 18.11 -3.36
C TYR A 259 -5.18 18.77 -4.35
N SER A 260 -6.38 18.19 -4.52
CA SER A 260 -7.46 18.82 -5.28
C SER A 260 -8.46 19.49 -4.35
N PRO A 261 -8.76 20.79 -4.50
CA PRO A 261 -9.83 21.43 -3.74
C PRO A 261 -11.24 20.99 -4.20
N VAL A 262 -11.34 20.29 -5.34
CA VAL A 262 -12.63 19.89 -5.94
C VAL A 262 -13.30 18.79 -5.11
N ASP A 263 -12.53 17.76 -4.76
CA ASP A 263 -13.02 16.63 -3.96
C ASP A 263 -12.28 16.47 -2.63
N ARG A 264 -11.34 17.39 -2.35
CA ARG A 264 -10.57 17.52 -1.10
C ARG A 264 -9.69 16.30 -0.80
N ARG A 265 -9.10 15.71 -1.83
CA ARG A 265 -8.22 14.54 -1.71
C ARG A 265 -6.83 14.76 -2.27
N ILE A 266 -5.90 13.92 -1.82
CA ILE A 266 -4.53 13.82 -2.34
C ILE A 266 -4.50 12.80 -3.47
N HIS A 267 -4.09 13.21 -4.67
CA HIS A 267 -4.05 12.38 -5.87
C HIS A 267 -2.63 12.22 -6.41
N LEU A 268 -2.40 11.12 -7.13
CA LEU A 268 -1.23 10.89 -7.96
C LEU A 268 -1.24 11.84 -9.15
N LYS A 269 -0.20 12.66 -9.26
CA LYS A 269 -0.01 13.53 -10.42
C LYS A 269 0.31 12.69 -11.66
N GLY A 270 -0.38 12.96 -12.77
CA GLY A 270 -0.23 12.21 -14.01
C GLY A 270 -1.07 10.93 -14.09
N ALA A 271 -1.88 10.63 -13.07
CA ALA A 271 -2.86 9.55 -13.17
C ALA A 271 -3.88 9.85 -14.27
N THR A 272 -4.15 8.88 -15.13
CA THR A 272 -5.12 9.02 -16.23
C THR A 272 -6.53 8.64 -15.78
N GLU A 273 -6.63 7.76 -14.79
CA GLU A 273 -7.89 7.38 -14.15
C GLU A 273 -7.71 7.07 -12.67
N GLY A 274 -8.78 7.28 -11.91
CA GLY A 274 -8.91 6.93 -10.51
C GLY A 274 -10.26 6.29 -10.22
N TRP A 275 -10.35 5.49 -9.17
CA TRP A 275 -11.62 4.94 -8.72
C TRP A 275 -11.65 4.58 -7.24
N ILE A 276 -12.86 4.58 -6.68
CA ILE A 276 -13.20 4.07 -5.36
C ILE A 276 -14.46 3.22 -5.51
N GLN A 277 -14.38 1.93 -5.18
CA GLN A 277 -15.58 1.12 -4.98
C GLN A 277 -16.10 1.37 -3.57
N VAL A 278 -17.36 1.74 -3.43
CA VAL A 278 -17.95 2.17 -2.15
C VAL A 278 -18.95 1.12 -1.67
N GLY A 279 -18.76 0.61 -0.46
CA GLY A 279 -19.63 -0.44 0.08
C GLY A 279 -19.02 -1.14 1.28
N HIS A 280 -19.72 -2.16 1.75
CA HIS A 280 -19.35 -3.03 2.85
C HIS A 280 -19.03 -2.29 4.17
N LEU A 281 -19.75 -1.21 4.47
CA LEU A 281 -19.50 -0.41 5.68
C LEU A 281 -20.05 -1.07 6.97
N PHE A 282 -21.12 -1.86 6.86
CA PHE A 282 -21.79 -2.57 7.97
C PHE A 282 -22.07 -4.05 7.68
N GLY A 283 -21.65 -4.55 6.53
CA GLY A 283 -22.03 -5.85 6.00
C GLY A 283 -21.52 -6.03 4.58
N GLU A 284 -22.29 -6.69 3.71
CA GLU A 284 -21.91 -6.97 2.31
C GLU A 284 -22.60 -6.06 1.29
N GLU A 285 -23.26 -4.99 1.75
CA GLU A 285 -24.00 -4.09 0.87
C GLU A 285 -23.07 -3.19 0.05
N LYS A 286 -23.37 -3.04 -1.24
CA LYS A 286 -22.58 -2.25 -2.18
C LYS A 286 -23.35 -0.97 -2.49
N LEU A 287 -22.70 0.19 -2.38
CA LEU A 287 -23.35 1.48 -2.59
C LEU A 287 -23.11 2.00 -4.02
N GLY A 288 -21.90 1.85 -4.55
CA GLY A 288 -21.58 2.33 -5.89
C GLY A 288 -20.10 2.47 -6.14
N GLU A 289 -19.76 3.35 -7.06
CA GLU A 289 -18.37 3.62 -7.42
C GLU A 289 -18.17 5.09 -7.79
N ILE A 290 -17.08 5.69 -7.34
CA ILE A 290 -16.65 7.02 -7.81
C ILE A 290 -15.50 6.81 -8.78
N ARG A 291 -15.55 7.41 -9.96
CA ARG A 291 -14.48 7.39 -10.97
C ARG A 291 -13.94 8.78 -11.20
N MET A 292 -12.63 8.92 -11.31
CA MET A 292 -11.95 10.17 -11.64
C MET A 292 -11.19 10.02 -12.96
N PHE A 293 -11.14 11.07 -13.76
CA PHE A 293 -10.45 11.08 -15.05
C PHE A 293 -9.71 12.39 -15.28
N ASP A 294 -8.52 12.29 -15.86
CA ASP A 294 -7.80 13.41 -16.47
C ASP A 294 -8.19 13.42 -17.97
N THR A 295 -9.15 14.26 -18.35
CA THR A 295 -9.68 14.26 -19.72
C THR A 295 -8.91 15.16 -20.68
N ASN A 296 -8.01 16.02 -20.17
CA ASN A 296 -7.22 16.94 -20.97
C ASN A 296 -5.71 16.60 -20.99
N ALA A 297 -5.30 15.57 -20.24
CA ALA A 297 -3.93 15.08 -20.09
C ALA A 297 -2.97 16.13 -19.52
N ASP A 298 -3.43 16.99 -18.61
CA ASP A 298 -2.60 17.98 -17.92
C ASP A 298 -1.97 17.46 -16.62
N GLY A 299 -2.30 16.23 -16.24
CA GLY A 299 -1.79 15.53 -15.06
C GLY A 299 -2.68 15.68 -13.82
N TYR A 300 -3.85 16.30 -13.93
CA TYR A 300 -4.81 16.47 -12.86
C TYR A 300 -6.18 15.93 -13.28
N PHE A 301 -6.89 15.27 -12.37
CA PHE A 301 -8.28 14.90 -12.61
C PHE A 301 -9.16 16.14 -12.80
N ASP A 302 -9.98 16.11 -13.85
CA ASP A 302 -10.89 17.19 -14.21
C ASP A 302 -12.35 16.72 -14.37
N ARG A 303 -12.60 15.42 -14.16
CA ARG A 303 -13.93 14.80 -14.25
C ARG A 303 -14.13 13.73 -13.19
N TRP A 304 -15.28 13.78 -12.52
CA TRP A 304 -15.74 12.80 -11.56
C TRP A 304 -17.07 12.20 -12.01
N GLU A 305 -17.20 10.89 -11.95
CA GLU A 305 -18.45 10.16 -12.23
C GLU A 305 -18.84 9.34 -11.00
N TYR A 306 -20.07 9.55 -10.54
CA TYR A 306 -20.68 8.77 -9.45
C TYR A 306 -21.58 7.72 -10.09
N ILE A 307 -21.17 6.47 -9.98
CA ILE A 307 -21.80 5.32 -10.62
C ILE A 307 -22.70 4.63 -9.61
N ASP A 308 -23.96 4.47 -10.00
CA ASP A 308 -24.94 3.74 -9.22
C ASP A 308 -24.71 2.23 -9.31
N GLN A 309 -24.82 1.54 -8.18
CA GLN A 309 -24.56 0.11 -8.08
C GLN A 309 -25.59 -0.75 -8.83
N GLU A 310 -26.87 -0.34 -8.84
CA GLU A 310 -27.95 -1.14 -9.44
C GLU A 310 -27.91 -1.09 -10.98
N THR A 311 -27.74 0.12 -11.51
CA THR A 311 -27.80 0.38 -12.96
C THR A 311 -26.44 0.31 -13.63
N GLY A 312 -25.34 0.51 -12.89
CA GLY A 312 -23.99 0.63 -13.43
C GLY A 312 -23.78 1.89 -14.28
N ALA A 313 -24.71 2.84 -14.24
CA ALA A 313 -24.67 4.08 -15.01
C ALA A 313 -24.24 5.26 -14.11
N PRO A 314 -23.62 6.30 -14.68
CA PRO A 314 -23.34 7.52 -13.93
C PRO A 314 -24.66 8.22 -13.59
N ILE A 315 -24.93 8.37 -12.29
CA ILE A 315 -26.06 9.16 -11.77
C ILE A 315 -25.70 10.64 -11.61
N ARG A 316 -24.40 10.93 -11.49
CA ARG A 316 -23.88 12.29 -11.44
C ARG A 316 -22.52 12.37 -12.10
N VAL A 317 -22.32 13.43 -12.88
CA VAL A 317 -21.04 13.75 -13.52
C VAL A 317 -20.70 15.19 -13.21
N ALA A 318 -19.52 15.40 -12.64
CA ALA A 318 -18.95 16.73 -12.41
C ALA A 318 -17.71 16.90 -13.28
N SER A 319 -17.55 18.10 -13.84
CA SER A 319 -16.33 18.45 -14.58
C SER A 319 -15.87 19.83 -14.13
N VAL A 320 -14.64 19.89 -13.62
CA VAL A 320 -14.01 21.11 -13.13
C VAL A 320 -12.62 21.17 -13.71
N ARG A 321 -12.40 22.16 -14.57
CA ARG A 321 -11.08 22.43 -15.16
C ARG A 321 -10.40 23.56 -14.39
N ASP A 322 -9.08 23.61 -14.51
CA ASP A 322 -8.27 24.70 -13.95
C ASP A 322 -8.48 24.88 -12.43
N ALA A 323 -8.70 23.77 -11.70
CA ALA A 323 -8.79 23.81 -10.25
C ALA A 323 -7.48 24.32 -9.65
N GLU A 324 -7.58 25.04 -8.53
CA GLU A 324 -6.42 25.56 -7.79
C GLU A 324 -5.73 24.43 -7.01
N ASN A 325 -5.20 23.43 -7.74
CA ASN A 325 -4.51 22.29 -7.17
C ASN A 325 -3.21 22.72 -6.49
N ILE A 326 -2.87 22.04 -5.39
CA ILE A 326 -1.62 22.28 -4.64
C ILE A 326 -0.68 21.12 -4.90
N ASP A 327 0.44 21.38 -5.57
CA ASP A 327 1.48 20.39 -5.81
C ASP A 327 2.41 20.24 -4.59
N PHE A 328 2.63 18.99 -4.19
CA PHE A 328 3.63 18.62 -3.18
C PHE A 328 4.87 17.99 -3.78
N GLY A 329 4.79 17.48 -5.01
CA GLY A 329 5.87 16.70 -5.59
C GLY A 329 6.15 15.49 -4.70
N ASN A 330 7.40 15.32 -4.28
CA ASN A 330 7.85 14.27 -3.35
C ASN A 330 8.22 14.81 -1.95
N ASP A 331 7.69 15.97 -1.56
CA ASP A 331 7.88 16.55 -0.23
C ASP A 331 6.82 16.02 0.74
N TRP A 332 7.11 14.85 1.32
CA TRP A 332 6.20 14.13 2.21
C TRP A 332 5.94 14.87 3.52
N ASP A 333 6.94 15.55 4.08
CA ASP A 333 6.78 16.29 5.33
C ASP A 333 5.82 17.47 5.14
N LYS A 334 5.97 18.19 4.01
CA LYS A 334 5.05 19.26 3.65
C LYS A 334 3.63 18.73 3.37
N LEU A 335 3.52 17.59 2.69
CA LEU A 335 2.24 16.92 2.45
C LEU A 335 1.56 16.54 3.76
N ALA A 336 2.23 15.79 4.62
CA ALA A 336 1.70 15.33 5.91
C ALA A 336 1.25 16.51 6.76
N LYS A 337 2.08 17.55 6.86
CA LYS A 337 1.74 18.75 7.60
C LYS A 337 0.47 19.43 7.06
N PHE A 338 0.43 19.70 5.76
CA PHE A 338 -0.74 20.33 5.14
C PHE A 338 -2.00 19.47 5.29
N TYR A 339 -1.86 18.16 5.11
CA TYR A 339 -2.97 17.23 5.19
C TYR A 339 -3.62 17.25 6.58
N ASN A 340 -2.82 17.11 7.63
CA ASN A 340 -3.29 17.02 9.00
C ASN A 340 -3.69 18.37 9.60
N GLU A 341 -2.98 19.45 9.27
CA GLU A 341 -3.22 20.76 9.89
C GLU A 341 -4.29 21.59 9.15
N GLU A 342 -4.46 21.38 7.83
CA GLU A 342 -5.32 22.22 6.98
C GLU A 342 -6.42 21.41 6.28
N ALA A 343 -6.04 20.50 5.37
CA ALA A 343 -6.99 19.87 4.45
C ALA A 343 -8.04 19.01 5.16
N LEU A 344 -7.60 18.17 6.09
CA LEU A 344 -8.47 17.20 6.75
C LEU A 344 -9.44 17.88 7.73
N PRO A 345 -9.00 18.77 8.65
CA PRO A 345 -9.93 19.53 9.50
C PRO A 345 -10.90 20.40 8.71
N GLU A 346 -10.44 21.05 7.64
CA GLU A 346 -11.31 21.87 6.79
C GLU A 346 -12.35 21.02 6.06
N SER A 347 -11.96 19.88 5.49
CA SER A 347 -12.87 18.98 4.79
C SER A 347 -13.98 18.46 5.69
N ILE A 348 -13.63 18.02 6.91
CA ILE A 348 -14.59 17.59 7.94
C ILE A 348 -15.56 18.72 8.27
N ARG A 349 -15.05 19.90 8.64
CA ARG A 349 -15.87 21.06 9.01
C ARG A 349 -16.85 21.44 7.88
N LEU A 350 -16.36 21.53 6.65
CA LEU A 350 -17.18 21.91 5.50
C LEU A 350 -18.24 20.86 5.17
N ASN A 351 -17.94 19.57 5.35
CA ASN A 351 -18.96 18.51 5.20
C ASN A 351 -20.03 18.60 6.29
N GLU A 352 -19.64 18.75 7.55
CA GLU A 352 -20.58 18.89 8.66
C GLU A 352 -21.48 20.12 8.49
N GLU A 353 -20.92 21.27 8.08
CA GLU A 353 -21.68 22.48 7.78
C GLU A 353 -22.67 22.27 6.62
N LEU A 354 -22.23 21.64 5.53
CA LEU A 354 -23.08 21.39 4.37
C LEU A 354 -24.21 20.41 4.68
N ILE A 355 -23.91 19.28 5.33
CA ILE A 355 -24.89 18.28 5.75
C ILE A 355 -25.93 18.93 6.66
N SER A 356 -25.48 19.70 7.66
CA SER A 356 -26.39 20.39 8.59
C SER A 356 -27.32 21.39 7.88
N GLU A 357 -26.83 22.11 6.87
CA GLU A 357 -27.68 23.00 6.07
C GLU A 357 -28.67 22.25 5.17
N LEU A 358 -28.26 21.13 4.58
CA LEU A 358 -29.13 20.29 3.75
C LEU A 358 -30.24 19.65 4.60
N GLU A 359 -29.92 19.16 5.80
CA GLU A 359 -30.88 18.66 6.79
C GLU A 359 -31.94 19.68 7.15
N LYS A 360 -31.53 20.93 7.42
CA LYS A 360 -32.46 22.03 7.72
C LYS A 360 -33.41 22.32 6.56
N HIS A 361 -32.95 22.19 5.31
CA HIS A 361 -33.75 22.47 4.13
C HIS A 361 -34.70 21.31 3.77
N LEU A 362 -34.26 20.06 3.93
CA LEU A 362 -35.05 18.87 3.61
C LEU A 362 -36.03 18.49 4.73
N GLY A 363 -35.78 18.92 5.97
CA GLY A 363 -36.69 18.71 7.10
C GLY A 363 -36.98 17.23 7.35
N ASN A 364 -38.26 16.83 7.36
CA ASN A 364 -38.65 15.43 7.58
C ASN A 364 -38.35 14.49 6.39
N GLU A 365 -37.99 15.04 5.22
CA GLU A 365 -37.56 14.25 4.05
C GLU A 365 -36.07 13.90 4.09
N ALA A 366 -35.30 14.48 5.02
CA ALA A 366 -33.89 14.13 5.24
C ALA A 366 -33.70 12.71 5.83
N ALA A 367 -34.78 12.00 6.16
CA ALA A 367 -34.75 10.83 7.01
C ALA A 367 -34.27 9.55 6.28
N GLU A 368 -33.09 9.07 6.68
CA GLU A 368 -32.69 7.65 6.94
C GLU A 368 -31.15 7.53 7.13
N VAL A 369 -30.40 8.55 6.70
CA VAL A 369 -28.94 8.69 6.81
C VAL A 369 -28.41 8.54 8.23
N GLU A 370 -29.10 9.15 9.19
CA GLU A 370 -28.75 9.11 10.62
C GLU A 370 -28.84 7.69 11.19
N THR A 371 -29.71 6.83 10.68
CA THR A 371 -29.88 5.48 11.27
C THR A 371 -28.77 4.52 10.89
N GLU A 372 -28.27 4.61 9.66
CA GLU A 372 -27.24 3.69 9.19
C GLU A 372 -25.85 4.22 9.51
N PHE A 373 -25.47 5.46 9.18
CA PHE A 373 -24.10 5.95 9.36
C PHE A 373 -23.77 6.47 10.77
N ALA A 374 -24.76 6.89 11.58
CA ALA A 374 -24.46 7.45 12.91
C ALA A 374 -23.70 6.47 13.84
N PRO A 375 -23.97 5.15 13.85
CA PRO A 375 -23.15 4.20 14.59
C PRO A 375 -21.68 4.20 14.17
N LEU A 376 -21.33 4.42 12.89
CA LEU A 376 -19.92 4.56 12.48
C LEU A 376 -19.37 5.89 12.97
N LEU A 377 -20.05 7.00 12.64
CA LEU A 377 -19.58 8.34 12.99
C LEU A 377 -19.46 8.57 14.52
N ALA A 378 -20.06 7.71 15.33
CA ALA A 378 -19.97 7.69 16.79
C ALA A 378 -18.87 6.76 17.35
N ARG A 379 -18.11 6.04 16.52
CA ARG A 379 -16.98 5.21 16.97
C ARG A 379 -15.89 6.10 17.58
N GLU A 380 -15.46 5.77 18.79
CA GLU A 380 -14.44 6.54 19.52
C GLU A 380 -13.04 6.41 18.88
N GLU A 381 -12.74 5.27 18.23
CA GLU A 381 -11.41 4.94 17.68
C GLU A 381 -11.24 5.31 16.19
N MET A 382 -12.18 6.08 15.62
CA MET A 382 -12.15 6.45 14.19
C MET A 382 -11.08 7.50 13.92
N SER A 383 -10.26 7.29 12.89
CA SER A 383 -9.30 8.32 12.47
C SER A 383 -10.02 9.53 11.87
N PRO A 384 -9.44 10.73 11.93
CA PRO A 384 -10.00 11.88 11.22
C PRO A 384 -10.17 11.64 9.71
N ASP A 385 -9.27 10.86 9.09
CA ASP A 385 -9.34 10.48 7.67
C ASP A 385 -10.60 9.66 7.36
N GLU A 386 -10.82 8.62 8.15
CA GLU A 386 -11.98 7.75 8.06
C GLU A 386 -13.28 8.52 8.30
N ARG A 387 -13.28 9.45 9.28
CA ARG A 387 -14.43 10.35 9.52
C ARG A 387 -14.71 11.21 8.31
N ARG A 388 -13.68 11.83 7.71
CA ARG A 388 -13.81 12.66 6.50
C ARG A 388 -14.42 11.85 5.36
N TYR A 389 -13.96 10.62 5.15
CA TYR A 389 -14.50 9.74 4.12
C TYR A 389 -15.97 9.40 4.35
N LEU A 390 -16.37 9.02 5.57
CA LEU A 390 -17.78 8.75 5.86
C LEU A 390 -18.67 9.98 5.68
N LEU A 391 -18.19 11.16 6.06
CA LEU A 391 -18.90 12.42 5.82
C LEU A 391 -19.02 12.74 4.32
N ASP A 392 -17.99 12.43 3.52
CA ASP A 392 -18.11 12.49 2.06
C ASP A 392 -19.22 11.55 1.58
N LEU A 393 -19.25 10.29 2.02
CA LEU A 393 -20.28 9.35 1.58
C LEU A 393 -21.70 9.79 1.98
N VAL A 394 -21.87 10.28 3.21
CA VAL A 394 -23.13 10.86 3.68
C VAL A 394 -23.57 12.00 2.76
N ARG A 395 -22.67 12.93 2.46
CA ARG A 395 -22.94 14.04 1.54
C ARG A 395 -23.35 13.53 0.15
N GLU A 396 -22.67 12.53 -0.39
CA GLU A 396 -22.81 12.18 -1.81
C GLU A 396 -23.94 11.20 -2.13
N TYR A 397 -24.28 10.31 -1.21
CA TYR A 397 -25.30 9.27 -1.45
C TYR A 397 -26.67 9.62 -0.88
N PHE A 398 -26.73 10.57 0.05
CA PHE A 398 -27.97 10.87 0.75
C PHE A 398 -28.45 12.32 0.61
N TYR A 399 -27.63 13.21 0.07
CA TYR A 399 -27.98 14.60 -0.21
C TYR A 399 -27.61 14.99 -1.64
#